data_AF-A0A2K4IPI3-F1
#
_entry.id   AF-A0A2K4IPI3-F1
#
_cell.length_a   1.000
_cell.length_b   1.000
_cell.length_c   1.000
_cell.angle_alpha   90.00
_cell.angle_beta   90.00
_cell.angle_gamma   90.00
#
_symmetry.space_group_name_H-M   'P 1'
#
loop_
_entity.id
_entity.type
_entity.pdbx_description
1 polymer ?
#
loop_
_entity_poly.entity_id
_entity_poly.type
_entity_poly.pdbx_seq_one_letter_code
_entity_poly.pdbx_strand_id
1 'polypeptide(L)'
;MSMGAMTPKRPAQCQKTRRLDFTVNRTYRIITTLLLFHSAGAVANCYIDDNGQAGDGKPRVINFSAPSTLNIPADSSSLTVLDVTTSGLNKHIRPVCIPEENSGFQLNPALGSQPAKGTVFTLRNTGLDLRLRIEGFSAFFSKLDPQPSFVAKTGMLIKDGPYRLFLIKNRTIEPGTTIPAGLLGTWATSSGYVIASFNLLNPINVVAASCTVNDVNVAMGNDYQLHQLENVGDTTPPVAFKIPVVGCDKSINKIQIRLNATTPIVDKDTGTVELDQYSTARGIGLRITNGLMGNILMDETYQLGRFTSGAETAEANFFAAYTRIPGAEFRAGSANTSINFVMSYL
;
A
#
# COMPACT_ATOMS: atom_id res chain seq x y z
N MET A 1 -58.03 -18.25 -31.27
CA MET A 1 -59.24 -18.27 -32.13
C MET A 1 -60.38 -18.83 -31.29
N SER A 2 -61.51 -18.12 -31.26
CA SER A 2 -62.79 -18.42 -30.56
C SER A 2 -62.76 -18.31 -29.02
N MET A 3 -63.35 -17.31 -28.35
CA MET A 3 -64.76 -16.86 -28.29
C MET A 3 -65.75 -17.95 -27.85
N GLY A 4 -66.54 -17.64 -26.81
CA GLY A 4 -67.73 -18.40 -26.42
C GLY A 4 -68.34 -17.90 -25.10
N ALA A 5 -69.25 -16.93 -25.21
CA ALA A 5 -70.04 -16.36 -24.12
C ALA A 5 -71.37 -17.12 -23.87
N MET A 6 -72.08 -16.68 -22.82
CA MET A 6 -73.53 -16.77 -22.55
C MET A 6 -74.07 -17.88 -21.61
N THR A 7 -74.43 -17.41 -20.41
CA THR A 7 -75.66 -17.63 -19.59
C THR A 7 -76.93 -18.05 -20.38
N PRO A 8 -78.03 -18.63 -19.77
CA PRO A 8 -78.77 -18.03 -18.63
C PRO A 8 -79.74 -18.90 -17.75
N LYS A 9 -80.38 -18.20 -16.78
CA LYS A 9 -81.78 -18.31 -16.25
C LYS A 9 -82.16 -19.25 -15.06
N ARG A 10 -82.34 -18.59 -13.88
CA ARG A 10 -83.59 -18.37 -13.05
C ARG A 10 -84.36 -19.59 -12.44
N PRO A 11 -85.30 -19.38 -11.45
CA PRO A 11 -85.45 -18.34 -10.39
C PRO A 11 -85.99 -18.86 -9.00
N ALA A 12 -86.23 -17.89 -8.09
CA ALA A 12 -87.24 -17.83 -7.00
C ALA A 12 -86.92 -18.60 -5.69
N GLN A 13 -87.24 -18.14 -4.46
CA GLN A 13 -88.13 -17.07 -3.98
C GLN A 13 -87.87 -16.79 -2.46
N CYS A 14 -88.22 -15.57 -1.99
CA CYS A 14 -88.75 -15.15 -0.67
C CYS A 14 -88.11 -15.65 0.65
N GLN A 15 -87.98 -14.90 1.74
CA GLN A 15 -88.62 -13.68 2.24
C GLN A 15 -87.83 -13.27 3.52
N LYS A 16 -87.78 -11.97 3.84
CA LYS A 16 -88.38 -11.36 5.05
C LYS A 16 -87.57 -10.16 5.55
N THR A 17 -88.20 -9.01 5.34
CA THR A 17 -87.88 -7.65 5.73
C THR A 17 -87.93 -7.46 7.25
N ARG A 18 -87.01 -6.66 7.81
CA ARG A 18 -87.30 -5.80 8.97
C ARG A 18 -86.77 -4.40 8.67
N ARG A 19 -87.69 -3.42 8.69
CA ARG A 19 -87.42 -1.98 8.70
C ARG A 19 -86.89 -1.56 10.06
N LEU A 20 -85.94 -0.63 10.07
CA LEU A 20 -85.72 0.31 11.15
C LEU A 20 -85.71 1.69 10.51
N ASP A 21 -86.82 2.40 10.67
CA ASP A 21 -86.94 3.83 10.37
C ASP A 21 -86.16 4.59 11.46
N PHE A 22 -85.15 5.37 11.06
CA PHE A 22 -84.51 6.35 11.93
C PHE A 22 -84.67 7.74 11.33
N THR A 23 -85.40 8.57 12.07
CA THR A 23 -85.74 9.97 11.79
C THR A 23 -84.49 10.85 11.87
N VAL A 24 -84.38 11.75 10.90
CA VAL A 24 -83.33 12.77 10.73
C VAL A 24 -83.39 13.82 11.83
N ASN A 25 -82.26 14.15 12.49
CA ASN A 25 -81.96 15.54 12.83
C ASN A 25 -80.47 15.80 13.17
N ARG A 26 -79.99 16.96 12.69
CA ARG A 26 -78.82 17.75 13.14
C ARG A 26 -77.40 17.22 12.95
N THR A 27 -76.79 17.70 11.86
CA THR A 27 -75.48 18.39 11.81
C THR A 27 -74.38 17.91 12.76
N TYR A 28 -73.38 17.19 12.23
CA TYR A 28 -71.94 17.46 12.45
C TYR A 28 -71.14 16.73 11.36
N ARG A 29 -70.37 17.48 10.56
CA ARG A 29 -69.36 16.93 9.63
C ARG A 29 -68.13 16.56 10.44
N ILE A 30 -67.73 15.29 10.45
CA ILE A 30 -66.35 14.89 10.77
C ILE A 30 -65.93 13.84 9.74
N ILE A 31 -65.02 14.27 8.85
CA ILE A 31 -64.24 13.42 7.97
C ILE A 31 -63.11 12.85 8.83
N THR A 32 -63.15 11.56 9.16
CA THR A 32 -62.03 10.90 9.85
C THR A 32 -61.09 10.32 8.82
N THR A 33 -60.05 11.09 8.52
CA THR A 33 -58.89 10.71 7.70
C THR A 33 -58.14 9.55 8.37
N LEU A 34 -57.94 8.46 7.63
CA LEU A 34 -57.09 7.34 8.02
C LEU A 34 -55.62 7.82 8.04
N LEU A 35 -55.06 8.05 9.22
CA LEU A 35 -53.65 8.39 9.43
C LEU A 35 -52.79 7.13 9.22
N LEU A 36 -52.27 6.96 8.00
CA LEU A 36 -51.13 6.09 7.74
C LEU A 36 -49.89 6.72 8.38
N PHE A 37 -49.58 6.31 9.62
CA PHE A 37 -48.27 6.54 10.21
C PHE A 37 -47.22 5.80 9.36
N HIS A 38 -46.59 6.52 8.44
CA HIS A 38 -45.29 6.14 7.93
C HIS A 38 -44.33 6.26 9.11
N SER A 39 -43.84 5.13 9.63
CA SER A 39 -42.69 5.12 10.53
C SER A 39 -41.48 5.62 9.75
N ALA A 40 -41.24 6.93 9.81
CA ALA A 40 -39.91 7.47 9.54
C ALA A 40 -38.97 6.73 10.50
N GLY A 41 -38.03 5.97 9.96
CA GLY A 41 -37.00 5.32 10.79
C GLY A 41 -36.36 6.36 11.69
N ALA A 42 -36.22 6.05 12.98
CA ALA A 42 -35.55 6.92 13.93
C ALA A 42 -34.11 7.13 13.43
N VAL A 43 -33.82 8.30 12.87
CA VAL A 43 -32.47 8.70 12.50
C VAL A 43 -31.76 9.05 13.81
N ALA A 44 -30.59 8.46 14.06
CA ALA A 44 -29.82 8.81 15.26
C ALA A 44 -29.48 10.31 15.25
N ASN A 45 -29.56 10.94 16.42
CA ASN A 45 -29.18 12.32 16.57
C ASN A 45 -27.67 12.39 16.86
N CYS A 46 -26.89 12.77 15.85
CA CYS A 46 -25.43 12.85 15.93
C CYS A 46 -24.93 14.29 15.80
N TYR A 47 -23.94 14.67 16.60
CA TYR A 47 -23.27 15.97 16.53
C TYR A 47 -21.83 15.89 17.10
N ILE A 48 -21.02 16.92 16.84
CA ILE A 48 -19.71 17.10 17.46
C ILE A 48 -19.84 18.10 18.61
N ASP A 49 -19.40 17.72 19.80
CA ASP A 49 -19.26 18.60 20.97
C ASP A 49 -17.82 19.12 21.05
N ASP A 50 -17.67 20.43 21.20
CA ASP A 50 -16.37 21.11 21.35
C ASP A 50 -16.26 21.66 22.78
N ASN A 51 -15.80 20.82 23.72
CA ASN A 51 -15.58 21.17 25.13
C ASN A 51 -16.84 21.62 25.91
N GLY A 52 -17.97 20.93 25.75
CA GLY A 52 -19.20 21.19 26.51
C GLY A 52 -20.10 22.27 25.92
N GLN A 53 -19.71 22.81 24.77
CA GLN A 53 -20.58 23.57 23.87
C GLN A 53 -20.87 22.65 22.69
N ALA A 54 -22.14 22.53 22.27
CA ALA A 54 -22.43 21.96 20.96
C ALA A 54 -21.49 22.67 19.97
N GLY A 55 -20.59 21.92 19.33
CA GLY A 55 -19.67 22.50 18.38
C GLY A 55 -20.45 23.19 17.26
N ASP A 56 -19.77 23.80 16.30
CA ASP A 56 -20.45 24.39 15.14
C ASP A 56 -21.24 23.36 14.29
N GLY A 57 -21.24 22.08 14.70
CA GLY A 57 -21.92 20.96 14.07
C GLY A 57 -21.28 20.57 12.75
N LYS A 58 -20.13 21.17 12.41
CA LYS A 58 -19.51 20.99 11.10
C LYS A 58 -18.49 19.87 11.14
N PRO A 59 -18.47 19.01 10.10
CA PRO A 59 -17.41 18.03 9.93
C PRO A 59 -16.04 18.71 9.91
N ARG A 60 -15.05 18.08 10.55
CA ARG A 60 -13.65 18.50 10.43
C ARG A 60 -13.17 18.33 8.99
N VAL A 61 -12.33 19.23 8.52
CA VAL A 61 -11.73 19.16 7.17
C VAL A 61 -10.23 19.01 7.32
N ILE A 62 -9.70 17.85 6.93
CA ILE A 62 -8.30 17.48 7.04
C ILE A 62 -7.72 17.49 5.64
N ASN A 63 -6.72 18.33 5.41
CA ASN A 63 -6.08 18.48 4.11
C ASN A 63 -4.64 17.97 4.17
N PHE A 64 -4.33 17.01 3.31
CA PHE A 64 -2.97 16.49 3.11
C PHE A 64 -2.32 17.16 1.91
N SER A 65 -1.08 17.58 2.08
CA SER A 65 -0.18 17.96 0.98
C SER A 65 0.77 16.79 0.72
N ALA A 66 0.98 16.45 -0.55
CA ALA A 66 1.85 15.36 -0.97
C ALA A 66 2.72 15.80 -2.15
N PRO A 67 3.84 15.11 -2.45
CA PRO A 67 4.59 15.34 -3.67
C PRO A 67 3.71 15.19 -4.92
N SER A 68 3.95 16.01 -5.94
CA SER A 68 3.20 15.94 -7.21
C SER A 68 3.49 14.67 -8.02
N THR A 69 4.64 14.04 -7.76
CA THR A 69 5.06 12.78 -8.40
C THR A 69 5.61 11.85 -7.34
N LEU A 70 5.23 10.57 -7.42
CA LEU A 70 5.72 9.51 -6.57
C LEU A 70 6.36 8.41 -7.43
N ASN A 71 7.67 8.25 -7.30
CA ASN A 71 8.44 7.23 -7.98
C ASN A 71 8.45 5.97 -7.12
N ILE A 72 7.92 4.87 -7.63
CA ILE A 72 7.75 3.64 -6.88
C ILE A 72 8.43 2.48 -7.60
N PRO A 73 9.24 1.67 -6.91
CA PRO A 73 9.80 0.47 -7.51
C PRO A 73 8.75 -0.46 -8.10
N ALA A 74 8.89 -0.84 -9.37
CA ALA A 74 7.94 -1.75 -10.04
C ALA A 74 7.95 -3.17 -9.43
N ASP A 75 9.07 -3.62 -8.88
CA ASP A 75 9.28 -5.02 -8.48
C ASP A 75 9.00 -5.32 -7.00
N SER A 76 8.61 -4.32 -6.20
CA SER A 76 8.33 -4.52 -4.77
C SER A 76 6.96 -5.16 -4.51
N SER A 77 6.89 -6.15 -3.61
CA SER A 77 5.68 -6.92 -3.30
C SER A 77 4.75 -6.22 -2.27
N SER A 78 5.33 -5.52 -1.28
CA SER A 78 4.59 -4.60 -0.40
C SER A 78 5.52 -3.51 0.12
N LEU A 79 5.19 -2.24 -0.13
CA LEU A 79 6.03 -1.11 0.28
C LEU A 79 5.17 0.10 0.65
N THR A 80 5.41 0.70 1.81
CA THR A 80 4.89 2.05 2.11
C THR A 80 5.68 3.05 1.27
N VAL A 81 4.98 3.69 0.33
CA VAL A 81 5.57 4.57 -0.67
C VAL A 81 5.32 6.04 -0.37
N LEU A 82 4.30 6.34 0.44
CA LEU A 82 4.05 7.68 0.95
C LEU A 82 3.66 7.61 2.41
N ASP A 83 4.16 8.56 3.19
CA ASP A 83 3.80 8.79 4.59
C ASP A 83 3.84 10.30 4.83
N VAL A 84 2.67 10.93 4.79
CA VAL A 84 2.53 12.38 5.01
C VAL A 84 1.70 12.66 6.24
N THR A 85 2.13 13.67 6.99
CA THR A 85 1.47 14.11 8.21
C THR A 85 0.91 15.51 8.00
N THR A 86 -0.29 15.75 8.53
CA THR A 86 -0.88 17.09 8.62
C THR A 86 -1.33 17.35 10.05
N SER A 87 -1.27 18.60 10.48
CA SER A 87 -1.64 18.98 11.84
C SER A 87 -3.15 18.84 12.05
N GLY A 88 -3.56 18.21 13.15
CA GLY A 88 -4.92 18.36 13.69
C GLY A 88 -5.06 19.70 14.43
N LEU A 89 -6.23 19.97 15.01
CA LEU A 89 -6.44 21.20 15.80
C LEU A 89 -5.80 21.14 17.20
N ASN A 90 -5.19 20.01 17.57
CA ASN A 90 -4.64 19.74 18.91
C ASN A 90 -5.66 20.03 20.04
N LYS A 91 -6.94 19.79 19.75
CA LYS A 91 -8.08 19.86 20.66
C LYS A 91 -8.66 18.46 20.85
N HIS A 92 -9.74 18.31 21.61
CA HIS A 92 -10.50 17.06 21.61
C HIS A 92 -11.66 17.16 20.64
N ILE A 93 -11.93 16.07 19.92
CA ILE A 93 -13.17 15.85 19.18
C ILE A 93 -14.03 14.93 20.03
N ARG A 94 -15.26 15.35 20.30
CA ARG A 94 -16.26 14.53 21.02
C ARG A 94 -17.44 14.25 20.10
N PRO A 95 -17.42 13.16 19.32
CA PRO A 95 -18.55 12.76 18.51
C PRO A 95 -19.62 12.09 19.40
N VAL A 96 -20.82 12.65 19.41
CA VAL A 96 -21.96 12.16 20.20
C VAL A 96 -23.05 11.70 19.26
N CYS A 97 -23.58 10.50 19.46
CA CYS A 97 -24.77 9.97 18.80
C CYS A 97 -25.72 9.38 19.84
N ILE A 98 -27.02 9.60 19.66
CA ILE A 98 -28.09 8.99 20.46
C ILE A 98 -29.09 8.34 19.50
N PRO A 99 -29.20 6.99 19.47
CA PRO A 99 -28.38 6.01 20.21
C PRO A 99 -26.89 6.02 19.80
N GLU A 100 -26.03 5.37 20.60
CA GLU A 100 -24.59 5.23 20.29
C GLU A 100 -24.39 4.53 18.95
N GLU A 101 -23.36 4.93 18.20
CA GLU A 101 -23.07 4.36 16.89
C GLU A 101 -21.59 4.02 16.71
N ASN A 102 -21.36 2.93 15.97
CA ASN A 102 -20.05 2.63 15.42
C ASN A 102 -19.68 3.67 14.35
N SER A 103 -18.41 4.03 14.29
CA SER A 103 -17.86 4.91 13.26
C SER A 103 -16.55 4.37 12.70
N GLY A 104 -16.28 4.71 11.44
CA GLY A 104 -15.08 4.29 10.73
C GLY A 104 -14.87 5.12 9.47
N PHE A 105 -13.85 4.76 8.70
CA PHE A 105 -13.55 5.43 7.45
C PHE A 105 -14.40 4.87 6.31
N GLN A 106 -15.06 5.78 5.62
CA GLN A 106 -15.78 5.57 4.39
C GLN A 106 -14.95 6.15 3.24
N LEU A 107 -14.42 5.25 2.40
CA LEU A 107 -13.66 5.60 1.20
C LEU A 107 -14.57 6.32 0.20
N ASN A 108 -14.02 7.33 -0.50
CA ASN A 108 -14.72 7.93 -1.63
C ASN A 108 -14.98 6.86 -2.72
N PRO A 109 -16.25 6.57 -3.10
CA PRO A 109 -16.57 5.57 -4.11
C PRO A 109 -15.92 5.80 -5.49
N ALA A 110 -15.55 7.05 -5.80
CA ALA A 110 -14.81 7.39 -7.01
C ALA A 110 -13.38 6.83 -7.01
N LEU A 111 -12.80 6.61 -5.82
CA LEU A 111 -11.43 6.12 -5.65
C LEU A 111 -11.36 4.61 -5.47
N GLY A 112 -12.44 3.94 -5.06
CA GLY A 112 -12.42 2.50 -4.80
C GLY A 112 -13.69 1.98 -4.16
N SER A 113 -13.72 0.68 -3.92
CA SER A 113 -14.84 0.03 -3.25
C SER A 113 -14.62 0.00 -1.74
N GLN A 114 -15.68 0.21 -0.96
CA GLN A 114 -15.61 0.12 0.50
C GLN A 114 -15.31 -1.32 0.94
N PRO A 115 -14.22 -1.60 1.68
CA PRO A 115 -13.96 -2.93 2.20
C PRO A 115 -14.94 -3.28 3.33
N ALA A 116 -15.28 -4.56 3.50
CA ALA A 116 -16.17 -4.99 4.58
C ALA A 116 -15.54 -4.88 5.98
N LYS A 117 -14.21 -4.97 6.07
CA LYS A 117 -13.44 -4.93 7.32
C LYS A 117 -12.00 -4.47 7.08
N GLY A 118 -11.27 -4.17 8.15
CA GLY A 118 -9.86 -3.82 8.15
C GLY A 118 -9.59 -2.33 7.94
N THR A 119 -8.30 -1.98 7.87
CA THR A 119 -7.81 -0.58 7.88
C THR A 119 -7.11 -0.15 6.59
N VAL A 120 -7.24 -0.96 5.54
CA VAL A 120 -6.56 -0.79 4.25
C VAL A 120 -7.62 -0.65 3.18
N PHE A 121 -7.54 0.43 2.42
CA PHE A 121 -8.55 0.82 1.44
C PHE A 121 -7.94 0.81 0.05
N THR A 122 -8.31 -0.18 -0.77
CA THR A 122 -7.78 -0.32 -2.12
C THR A 122 -8.25 0.79 -3.03
N LEU A 123 -7.27 1.51 -3.60
CA LEU A 123 -7.51 2.51 -4.64
C LEU A 123 -7.62 1.78 -5.99
N ARG A 124 -8.71 2.03 -6.70
CA ARG A 124 -9.05 1.41 -7.98
C ARG A 124 -8.02 1.79 -9.04
N ASN A 125 -7.53 0.80 -9.77
CA ASN A 125 -6.64 0.96 -10.94
C ASN A 125 -5.32 1.71 -10.65
N THR A 126 -4.86 1.74 -9.40
CA THR A 126 -3.59 2.42 -9.07
C THR A 126 -2.46 1.48 -8.64
N GLY A 127 -2.79 0.23 -8.29
CA GLY A 127 -1.84 -0.66 -7.61
C GLY A 127 -1.57 -0.32 -6.13
N LEU A 128 -2.19 0.76 -5.63
CA LEU A 128 -1.96 1.31 -4.30
C LEU A 128 -3.15 1.06 -3.36
N ASP A 129 -2.84 1.00 -2.08
CA ASP A 129 -3.80 1.03 -1.00
C ASP A 129 -3.59 2.28 -0.14
N LEU A 130 -4.68 2.78 0.41
CA LEU A 130 -4.76 3.93 1.30
C LEU A 130 -4.90 3.43 2.74
N ARG A 131 -4.17 4.06 3.67
CA ARG A 131 -4.40 3.91 5.12
C ARG A 131 -4.30 5.26 5.81
N LEU A 132 -5.20 5.51 6.75
CA LEU A 132 -5.28 6.74 7.53
C LEU A 132 -5.24 6.44 9.02
N ARG A 133 -4.63 7.32 9.82
CA ARG A 133 -4.71 7.27 11.29
C ARG A 133 -4.58 8.65 11.91
N ILE A 134 -5.04 8.77 13.15
CA ILE A 134 -4.62 9.83 14.06
C ILE A 134 -3.36 9.33 14.78
N GLU A 135 -2.34 10.17 14.89
CA GLU A 135 -1.12 9.83 15.61
C GLU A 135 -1.42 9.50 17.07
N GLY A 136 -0.86 8.39 17.57
CA GLY A 136 -1.17 7.83 18.88
C GLY A 136 -2.40 6.92 18.93
N PHE A 137 -3.14 6.75 17.82
CA PHE A 137 -4.29 5.85 17.73
C PHE A 137 -4.10 4.77 16.65
N SER A 138 -4.98 3.76 16.67
CA SER A 138 -5.09 2.78 15.59
C SER A 138 -5.50 3.46 14.28
N ALA A 139 -5.18 2.81 13.16
CA ALA A 139 -5.69 3.23 11.86
C ALA A 139 -7.22 3.18 11.83
N PHE A 140 -7.81 3.98 10.95
CA PHE A 140 -9.24 3.93 10.73
C PHE A 140 -9.61 2.58 10.09
N PHE A 141 -10.51 1.86 10.75
CA PHE A 141 -11.19 0.68 10.25
C PHE A 141 -12.26 1.12 9.26
N SER A 142 -12.63 0.22 8.36
CA SER A 142 -13.79 0.40 7.50
C SER A 142 -15.02 0.79 8.32
N LYS A 143 -15.83 1.72 7.82
CA LYS A 143 -17.13 2.01 8.42
C LYS A 143 -18.05 0.78 8.48
N LEU A 144 -17.85 -0.20 7.61
CA LEU A 144 -18.62 -1.45 7.61
C LEU A 144 -18.07 -2.51 8.58
N ASP A 145 -16.92 -2.23 9.21
CA ASP A 145 -16.28 -3.18 10.10
C ASP A 145 -17.13 -3.40 11.37
N PRO A 146 -17.44 -4.66 11.76
CA PRO A 146 -18.11 -4.95 13.02
C PRO A 146 -17.26 -4.56 14.25
N GLN A 147 -15.94 -4.40 14.09
CA GLN A 147 -15.02 -3.87 15.09
C GLN A 147 -14.66 -2.43 14.73
N PRO A 148 -15.38 -1.42 15.24
CA PRO A 148 -15.15 -0.03 14.87
C PRO A 148 -13.81 0.48 15.41
N SER A 149 -13.18 1.44 14.71
CA SER A 149 -12.10 2.23 15.30
C SER A 149 -12.57 3.00 16.52
N PHE A 150 -13.78 3.56 16.42
CA PHE A 150 -14.28 4.57 17.31
C PHE A 150 -15.80 4.42 17.44
N VAL A 151 -16.31 4.47 18.67
CA VAL A 151 -17.76 4.43 18.95
C VAL A 151 -18.22 5.83 19.31
N ALA A 152 -19.02 6.46 18.46
CA ALA A 152 -19.61 7.77 18.73
C ALA A 152 -20.66 7.65 19.84
N LYS A 153 -20.35 8.18 21.02
CA LYS A 153 -21.18 8.08 22.22
C LYS A 153 -20.94 9.20 23.22
N THR A 154 -21.88 9.36 24.14
CA THR A 154 -21.80 10.36 25.22
C THR A 154 -20.55 10.11 26.07
N GLY A 155 -19.57 11.02 25.98
CA GLY A 155 -18.33 10.96 26.79
C GLY A 155 -17.09 10.45 26.07
N MET A 156 -17.18 10.03 24.80
CA MET A 156 -15.99 9.71 24.02
C MET A 156 -15.19 10.98 23.70
N LEU A 157 -13.95 11.06 24.16
CA LEU A 157 -13.02 12.14 23.82
C LEU A 157 -11.87 11.57 22.99
N ILE A 158 -11.73 12.04 21.77
CA ILE A 158 -10.62 11.69 20.88
C ILE A 158 -9.71 12.90 20.78
N LYS A 159 -8.41 12.72 21.01
CA LYS A 159 -7.45 13.79 20.77
C LYS A 159 -7.35 14.03 19.27
N ASP A 160 -7.65 15.24 18.83
CA ASP A 160 -7.47 15.73 17.46
C ASP A 160 -5.99 16.00 17.19
N GLY A 161 -5.23 14.90 17.17
CA GLY A 161 -3.79 14.90 16.95
C GLY A 161 -3.43 15.02 15.47
N PRO A 162 -2.13 15.03 15.15
CA PRO A 162 -1.68 14.96 13.77
C PRO A 162 -2.29 13.76 13.05
N TYR A 163 -2.77 13.96 11.83
CA TYR A 163 -3.27 12.89 10.98
C TYR A 163 -2.17 12.42 10.06
N ARG A 164 -2.11 11.11 9.84
CA ARG A 164 -1.13 10.48 8.93
C ARG A 164 -1.85 9.75 7.82
N LEU A 165 -1.37 9.98 6.61
CA LEU A 165 -1.82 9.36 5.37
C LEU A 165 -0.68 8.49 4.84
N PHE A 166 -0.99 7.22 4.61
CA PHE A 166 -0.10 6.26 3.98
C PHE A 166 -0.63 5.82 2.63
N LEU A 167 0.26 5.75 1.65
CA LEU A 167 0.05 4.98 0.43
C LEU A 167 0.97 3.76 0.47
N ILE A 168 0.38 2.60 0.18
CA ILE A 168 1.05 1.31 0.25
C ILE A 168 0.93 0.65 -1.12
N LYS A 169 2.05 0.36 -1.76
CA LYS A 169 2.03 -0.48 -2.97
C LYS A 169 1.83 -1.93 -2.53
N ASN A 170 0.78 -2.57 -3.04
CA ASN A 170 0.50 -3.99 -2.84
C ASN A 170 0.19 -4.74 -4.15
N ARG A 171 0.07 -4.01 -5.25
CA ARG A 171 -0.25 -4.54 -6.58
C ARG A 171 0.59 -3.80 -7.63
N THR A 172 0.59 -4.33 -8.85
CA THR A 172 1.20 -3.68 -10.00
C THR A 172 0.59 -2.30 -10.22
N ILE A 173 1.45 -1.31 -10.44
CA ILE A 173 1.05 0.06 -10.77
C ILE A 173 0.93 0.14 -12.29
N GLU A 174 -0.23 0.54 -12.79
CA GLU A 174 -0.45 0.70 -14.22
C GLU A 174 0.24 1.98 -14.73
N PRO A 175 0.76 1.98 -15.98
CA PRO A 175 1.33 3.18 -16.58
C PRO A 175 0.34 4.36 -16.57
N GLY A 176 0.82 5.55 -16.17
CA GLY A 176 -0.02 6.76 -16.12
C GLY A 176 -0.99 6.81 -14.93
N THR A 177 -0.79 5.97 -13.91
CA THR A 177 -1.57 6.03 -12.66
C THR A 177 -1.49 7.42 -12.04
N THR A 178 -2.64 8.00 -11.69
CA THR A 178 -2.73 9.24 -10.92
C THR A 178 -3.73 9.08 -9.79
N ILE A 179 -3.38 9.56 -8.60
CA ILE A 179 -4.34 9.77 -7.52
C ILE A 179 -4.85 11.21 -7.65
N PRO A 180 -6.14 11.43 -7.91
CA PRO A 180 -6.67 12.78 -8.11
C PRO A 180 -6.67 13.57 -6.80
N ALA A 181 -6.53 14.90 -6.92
CA ALA A 181 -6.82 15.80 -5.80
C ALA A 181 -8.31 15.74 -5.41
N GLY A 182 -8.61 16.15 -4.19
CA GLY A 182 -9.95 16.22 -3.64
C GLY A 182 -10.22 15.19 -2.56
N LEU A 183 -11.49 14.82 -2.41
CA LEU A 183 -11.96 13.97 -1.30
C LEU A 183 -11.41 12.55 -1.41
N LEU A 184 -10.62 12.14 -0.42
CA LEU A 184 -10.16 10.75 -0.25
C LEU A 184 -11.25 9.89 0.39
N GLY A 185 -11.97 10.47 1.35
CA GLY A 185 -13.06 9.81 2.07
C GLY A 185 -13.41 10.55 3.34
N THR A 186 -14.28 9.96 4.14
CA THR A 186 -14.80 10.55 5.37
C THR A 186 -14.70 9.60 6.54
N TRP A 187 -14.48 10.12 7.74
CA TRP A 187 -14.79 9.40 8.96
C TRP A 187 -16.26 9.66 9.28
N ALA A 188 -17.07 8.61 9.27
CA ALA A 188 -18.50 8.71 9.42
C ALA A 188 -19.06 7.61 10.33
N THR A 189 -20.22 7.90 10.94
CA THR A 189 -20.98 6.95 11.75
C THR A 189 -21.78 6.01 10.86
N SER A 190 -22.34 4.95 11.46
CA SER A 190 -23.12 3.92 10.77
C SER A 190 -24.35 4.50 10.06
N SER A 191 -25.05 5.48 10.65
CA SER A 191 -26.16 6.21 10.03
C SER A 191 -25.75 7.22 8.97
N GLY A 192 -24.45 7.52 8.84
CA GLY A 192 -23.92 8.43 7.82
C GLY A 192 -23.58 9.84 8.28
N TYR A 193 -23.65 10.13 9.59
CA TYR A 193 -23.16 11.40 10.11
C TYR A 193 -21.66 11.52 9.88
N VAL A 194 -21.21 12.62 9.26
CA VAL A 194 -19.80 12.85 8.92
C VAL A 194 -19.10 13.59 10.04
N ILE A 195 -18.10 12.95 10.64
CA ILE A 195 -17.28 13.53 11.71
C ILE A 195 -16.11 14.33 11.12
N ALA A 196 -15.47 13.76 10.09
CA ALA A 196 -14.34 14.37 9.41
C ALA A 196 -14.29 14.00 7.93
N SER A 197 -13.76 14.91 7.11
CA SER A 197 -13.46 14.70 5.69
C SER A 197 -11.97 14.81 5.45
N PHE A 198 -11.41 13.89 4.67
CA PHE A 198 -9.99 13.84 4.36
C PHE A 198 -9.79 14.15 2.89
N ASN A 199 -8.99 15.17 2.58
CA ASN A 199 -8.73 15.61 1.23
C ASN A 199 -7.24 15.57 0.90
N LEU A 200 -6.95 15.35 -0.36
CA LEU A 200 -5.64 15.53 -0.96
C LEU A 200 -5.63 16.86 -1.73
N LEU A 201 -4.71 17.76 -1.41
CA LEU A 201 -4.69 19.12 -1.98
C LEU A 201 -4.24 19.17 -3.44
N ASN A 202 -3.37 18.25 -3.85
CA ASN A 202 -2.78 18.20 -5.18
C ASN A 202 -2.79 16.76 -5.70
N PRO A 203 -2.95 16.54 -7.02
CA PRO A 203 -2.87 15.19 -7.57
C PRO A 203 -1.46 14.63 -7.38
N ILE A 204 -1.38 13.29 -7.32
CA ILE A 204 -0.12 12.56 -7.27
C ILE A 204 -0.02 11.72 -8.53
N ASN A 205 0.95 12.01 -9.39
CA ASN A 205 1.31 11.15 -10.49
C ASN A 205 2.18 10.01 -9.96
N VAL A 206 1.75 8.77 -10.20
CA VAL A 206 2.46 7.59 -9.72
C VAL A 206 3.22 6.99 -10.88
N VAL A 207 4.55 6.97 -10.76
CA VAL A 207 5.44 6.41 -11.75
C VAL A 207 5.99 5.11 -11.19
N ALA A 208 5.58 3.99 -11.79
CA ALA A 208 6.29 2.73 -11.59
C ALA A 208 7.65 2.87 -12.27
N ALA A 209 8.71 2.82 -11.46
CA ALA A 209 10.07 2.99 -11.91
C ALA A 209 10.81 1.66 -11.77
N SER A 210 11.51 1.25 -12.82
CA SER A 210 12.31 0.03 -12.87
C SER A 210 13.57 0.23 -13.68
N CYS A 211 14.51 -0.69 -13.50
CA CYS A 211 15.67 -0.88 -14.37
C CYS A 211 15.78 -2.39 -14.64
N THR A 212 16.24 -2.76 -15.83
CA THR A 212 16.55 -4.16 -16.16
C THR A 212 18.02 -4.44 -15.84
N VAL A 213 18.29 -5.58 -15.22
CA VAL A 213 19.65 -6.09 -15.00
C VAL A 213 19.70 -7.55 -15.41
N ASN A 214 20.78 -7.94 -16.09
CA ASN A 214 21.00 -9.32 -16.51
C ASN A 214 22.07 -10.00 -15.65
N ASP A 215 22.03 -11.33 -15.61
CA ASP A 215 23.10 -12.12 -15.02
C ASP A 215 24.43 -11.88 -15.74
N VAL A 216 25.52 -11.87 -14.96
CA VAL A 216 26.87 -11.66 -15.47
C VAL A 216 27.68 -12.93 -15.25
N ASN A 217 28.15 -13.51 -16.35
CA ASN A 217 29.13 -14.59 -16.30
C ASN A 217 30.54 -14.01 -16.48
N VAL A 218 31.42 -14.26 -15.51
CA VAL A 218 32.81 -13.78 -15.53
C VAL A 218 33.73 -14.95 -15.85
N ALA A 219 34.28 -14.97 -17.07
CA ALA A 219 35.25 -15.97 -17.48
C ALA A 219 36.61 -15.68 -16.82
N MET A 220 36.87 -16.31 -15.69
CA MET A 220 38.08 -16.07 -14.90
C MET A 220 39.37 -16.57 -15.57
N GLY A 221 39.30 -17.43 -16.58
CA GLY A 221 40.48 -18.03 -17.23
C GLY A 221 40.80 -19.43 -16.73
N ASN A 222 41.81 -20.06 -17.34
CA ASN A 222 42.16 -21.47 -17.11
C ASN A 222 43.68 -21.75 -17.14
N ASP A 223 44.51 -20.71 -17.19
CA ASP A 223 45.95 -20.77 -17.35
C ASP A 223 46.72 -20.48 -16.05
N TYR A 224 46.01 -20.25 -14.95
CA TYR A 224 46.61 -19.98 -13.65
C TYR A 224 47.38 -21.18 -13.11
N GLN A 225 48.59 -20.91 -12.62
CA GLN A 225 49.49 -21.91 -12.06
C GLN A 225 49.65 -21.70 -10.56
N LEU A 226 49.83 -22.78 -9.80
CA LEU A 226 49.95 -22.69 -8.34
C LEU A 226 51.08 -21.77 -7.87
N HIS A 227 52.18 -21.67 -8.63
CA HIS A 227 53.31 -20.79 -8.31
C HIS A 227 52.96 -19.28 -8.39
N GLN A 228 51.82 -18.90 -8.97
CA GLN A 228 51.35 -17.52 -9.01
C GLN A 228 50.61 -17.11 -7.72
N LEU A 229 50.31 -18.09 -6.85
CA LEU A 229 49.51 -17.95 -5.64
C LEU A 229 50.19 -18.62 -4.44
N GLU A 230 51.53 -18.58 -4.38
CA GLU A 230 52.32 -19.30 -3.37
C GLU A 230 52.06 -18.80 -1.95
N ASN A 231 51.95 -17.49 -1.79
CA ASN A 231 51.81 -16.83 -0.50
C ASN A 231 50.36 -16.43 -0.25
N VAL A 232 49.94 -16.49 1.00
CA VAL A 232 48.61 -15.99 1.40
C VAL A 232 48.49 -14.52 1.02
N GLY A 233 47.38 -14.17 0.35
CA GLY A 233 47.14 -12.84 -0.18
C GLY A 233 47.62 -12.61 -1.61
N ASP A 234 48.43 -13.51 -2.18
CA ASP A 234 48.77 -13.47 -3.62
C ASP A 234 47.49 -13.53 -4.45
N THR A 235 47.49 -12.87 -5.61
CA THR A 235 46.32 -12.80 -6.49
C THR A 235 46.67 -13.03 -7.94
N THR A 236 45.73 -13.63 -8.67
CA THR A 236 45.80 -13.68 -10.14
C THR A 236 45.64 -12.28 -10.74
N PRO A 237 46.04 -12.08 -12.00
CA PRO A 237 45.67 -10.87 -12.74
C PRO A 237 44.15 -10.62 -12.67
N PRO A 238 43.71 -9.37 -12.38
CA PRO A 238 42.30 -9.07 -12.21
C PRO A 238 41.55 -9.13 -13.54
N VAL A 239 40.39 -9.79 -13.52
CA VAL A 239 39.47 -9.87 -14.65
C VAL A 239 38.41 -8.78 -14.49
N ALA A 240 38.39 -7.82 -15.41
CA ALA A 240 37.40 -6.76 -15.43
C ALA A 240 36.04 -7.30 -15.88
N PHE A 241 34.98 -6.92 -15.18
CA PHE A 241 33.61 -7.22 -15.58
C PHE A 241 32.69 -6.05 -15.24
N LYS A 242 31.51 -6.06 -15.85
CA LYS A 242 30.49 -5.03 -15.68
C LYS A 242 29.15 -5.66 -15.32
N ILE A 243 28.40 -4.99 -14.45
CA ILE A 243 26.99 -5.28 -14.24
C ILE A 243 26.17 -4.28 -15.07
N PRO A 244 25.57 -4.69 -16.20
CA PRO A 244 24.83 -3.80 -17.07
C PRO A 244 23.45 -3.51 -16.48
N VAL A 245 23.19 -2.24 -16.18
CA VAL A 245 21.87 -1.76 -15.76
C VAL A 245 21.26 -0.99 -16.94
N VAL A 246 20.20 -1.50 -17.54
CA VAL A 246 19.60 -0.97 -18.78
C VAL A 246 18.14 -0.61 -18.62
N GLY A 247 17.63 0.25 -19.51
CA GLY A 247 16.20 0.56 -19.58
C GLY A 247 15.62 1.20 -18.31
N CYS A 248 16.44 1.96 -17.58
CA CYS A 248 16.01 2.64 -16.38
C CYS A 248 15.02 3.77 -16.70
N ASP A 249 13.91 3.81 -15.98
CA ASP A 249 12.98 4.93 -16.03
C ASP A 249 13.66 6.25 -15.64
N LYS A 250 13.32 7.35 -16.34
CA LYS A 250 13.95 8.67 -16.15
C LYS A 250 13.84 9.20 -14.71
N SER A 251 12.88 8.70 -13.94
CA SER A 251 12.65 9.01 -12.54
C SER A 251 13.70 8.42 -11.59
N ILE A 252 14.44 7.39 -12.00
CA ILE A 252 15.51 6.78 -11.20
C ILE A 252 16.76 7.64 -11.34
N ASN A 253 17.19 8.25 -10.23
CA ASN A 253 18.37 9.10 -10.18
C ASN A 253 19.44 8.58 -9.20
N LYS A 254 19.14 7.56 -8.41
CA LYS A 254 20.05 6.89 -7.48
C LYS A 254 19.87 5.39 -7.58
N ILE A 255 20.99 4.68 -7.74
CA ILE A 255 21.04 3.22 -7.75
C ILE A 255 22.08 2.79 -6.73
N GLN A 256 21.72 1.82 -5.90
CA GLN A 256 22.58 1.16 -4.95
C GLN A 256 22.69 -0.30 -5.30
N ILE A 257 23.85 -0.90 -5.03
CA ILE A 257 24.10 -2.32 -5.23
C ILE A 257 24.67 -2.93 -3.95
N ARG A 258 24.20 -4.12 -3.62
CA ARG A 258 24.74 -4.96 -2.56
C ARG A 258 25.12 -6.31 -3.14
N LEU A 259 26.37 -6.73 -2.95
CA LEU A 259 26.83 -8.07 -3.36
C LEU A 259 26.69 -9.01 -2.16
N ASN A 260 25.85 -10.04 -2.27
CA ASN A 260 25.64 -11.03 -1.23
C ASN A 260 26.40 -12.30 -1.60
N ALA A 261 27.23 -12.76 -0.67
CA ALA A 261 27.96 -14.01 -0.84
C ALA A 261 26.98 -15.20 -0.90
N THR A 262 27.23 -16.16 -1.81
CA THR A 262 26.51 -17.45 -1.84
C THR A 262 27.30 -18.59 -1.19
N THR A 263 28.58 -18.32 -0.90
CA THR A 263 29.53 -19.19 -0.20
C THR A 263 30.08 -18.46 1.03
N PRO A 264 30.75 -19.16 1.97
CA PRO A 264 31.33 -18.51 3.14
C PRO A 264 32.28 -17.36 2.81
N ILE A 265 32.22 -16.29 3.60
CA ILE A 265 33.17 -15.18 3.56
C ILE A 265 34.38 -15.56 4.43
N VAL A 266 35.52 -15.81 3.80
CA VAL A 266 36.76 -16.25 4.48
C VAL A 266 37.63 -15.09 4.94
N ASP A 267 37.47 -13.92 4.33
CA ASP A 267 38.11 -12.69 4.77
C ASP A 267 37.13 -11.53 4.62
N LYS A 268 36.67 -11.00 5.76
CA LYS A 268 35.69 -9.91 5.82
C LYS A 268 36.29 -8.55 5.50
N ASP A 269 37.60 -8.37 5.66
CA ASP A 269 38.27 -7.08 5.40
C ASP A 269 38.52 -6.87 3.90
N THR A 270 38.57 -7.97 3.15
CA THR A 270 38.72 -7.96 1.69
C THR A 270 37.48 -8.38 0.93
N GLY A 271 36.46 -8.91 1.62
CA GLY A 271 35.27 -9.48 1.01
C GLY A 271 35.54 -10.78 0.24
N THR A 272 36.60 -11.51 0.60
CA THR A 272 36.96 -12.76 -0.09
C THR A 272 35.99 -13.87 0.30
N VAL A 273 35.45 -14.54 -0.72
CA VAL A 273 34.51 -15.66 -0.57
C VAL A 273 35.16 -16.97 -1.00
N GLU A 274 34.68 -18.08 -0.46
CA GLU A 274 35.10 -19.42 -0.89
C GLU A 274 34.60 -19.75 -2.31
N LEU A 275 35.28 -20.69 -2.93
CA LEU A 275 34.77 -21.40 -4.09
C LEU A 275 33.55 -22.24 -3.71
N ASP A 276 32.70 -22.54 -4.68
CA ASP A 276 31.56 -23.42 -4.47
C ASP A 276 31.98 -24.86 -4.15
N GLN A 277 31.03 -25.64 -3.64
CA GLN A 277 31.27 -27.04 -3.25
C GLN A 277 31.62 -27.98 -4.43
N TYR A 278 31.34 -27.56 -5.68
CA TYR A 278 31.58 -28.36 -6.88
C TYR A 278 32.98 -28.12 -7.47
N SER A 279 33.64 -27.05 -7.03
CA SER A 279 35.01 -26.74 -7.37
C SER A 279 35.97 -27.78 -6.81
N THR A 280 37.05 -28.10 -7.54
CA THR A 280 38.07 -29.06 -7.11
C THR A 280 39.38 -28.42 -6.65
N ALA A 281 39.60 -27.15 -7.01
CA ALA A 281 40.68 -26.34 -6.47
C ALA A 281 40.48 -26.10 -4.97
N ARG A 282 41.57 -26.06 -4.21
CA ARG A 282 41.53 -25.86 -2.75
C ARG A 282 42.51 -24.77 -2.33
N GLY A 283 42.10 -24.05 -1.29
CA GLY A 283 42.88 -23.00 -0.68
C GLY A 283 43.02 -21.74 -1.54
N ILE A 284 42.01 -21.50 -2.37
CA ILE A 284 41.86 -20.29 -3.17
C ILE A 284 40.46 -19.73 -2.87
N GLY A 285 40.33 -18.42 -2.78
CA GLY A 285 39.05 -17.70 -2.71
C GLY A 285 38.90 -16.74 -3.89
N LEU A 286 37.70 -16.16 -4.04
CA LEU A 286 37.42 -15.11 -5.01
C LEU A 286 37.29 -13.77 -4.27
N ARG A 287 37.96 -12.73 -4.78
CA ARG A 287 37.84 -11.34 -4.31
C ARG A 287 37.30 -10.45 -5.43
N ILE A 288 36.39 -9.55 -5.06
CA ILE A 288 35.88 -8.48 -5.95
C ILE A 288 36.36 -7.12 -5.45
N THR A 289 36.78 -6.24 -6.37
CA THR A 289 37.18 -4.86 -6.07
C THR A 289 36.47 -3.85 -6.97
N ASN A 290 36.35 -2.60 -6.51
CA ASN A 290 36.05 -1.47 -7.37
C ASN A 290 37.37 -0.79 -7.80
N GLY A 291 37.57 -0.65 -9.10
CA GLY A 291 38.84 -0.10 -9.61
C GLY A 291 40.08 -0.88 -9.11
N LEU A 292 41.22 -0.20 -9.09
CA LEU A 292 42.51 -0.80 -8.77
C LEU A 292 42.76 -1.02 -7.27
N MET A 293 41.99 -0.43 -6.34
CA MET A 293 42.35 -0.48 -4.90
C MET A 293 41.20 -0.46 -3.87
N GLY A 294 39.92 -0.46 -4.24
CA GLY A 294 38.83 -0.48 -3.25
C GLY A 294 38.25 -1.88 -3.06
N ASN A 295 38.39 -2.46 -1.87
CA ASN A 295 37.74 -3.73 -1.53
C ASN A 295 36.21 -3.59 -1.62
N ILE A 296 35.55 -4.59 -2.20
CA ILE A 296 34.11 -4.75 -2.10
C ILE A 296 33.82 -5.80 -1.04
N LEU A 297 33.23 -5.35 0.06
CA LEU A 297 32.81 -6.19 1.16
C LEU A 297 31.45 -6.80 0.82
N MET A 298 31.32 -8.09 1.10
CA MET A 298 30.05 -8.78 0.91
C MET A 298 29.03 -8.29 1.93
N ASP A 299 27.76 -8.30 1.53
CA ASP A 299 26.60 -7.85 2.30
C ASP A 299 26.56 -6.35 2.66
N GLU A 300 27.49 -5.56 2.10
CA GLU A 300 27.53 -4.10 2.23
C GLU A 300 26.94 -3.38 1.02
N THR A 301 26.28 -2.24 1.27
CA THR A 301 25.57 -1.48 0.23
C THR A 301 26.44 -0.36 -0.33
N TYR A 302 26.62 -0.35 -1.65
CA TYR A 302 27.44 0.61 -2.37
C TYR A 302 26.59 1.49 -3.29
N GLN A 303 26.88 2.79 -3.35
CA GLN A 303 26.29 3.66 -4.36
C GLN A 303 26.95 3.36 -5.71
N LEU A 304 26.14 3.04 -6.71
CA LEU A 304 26.57 3.14 -8.09
C LEU A 304 26.77 4.63 -8.41
N GLY A 305 27.87 4.98 -9.08
CA GLY A 305 28.27 6.37 -9.36
C GLY A 305 27.21 7.19 -10.09
N ARG A 306 27.53 8.45 -10.46
CA ARG A 306 26.56 9.40 -11.04
C ARG A 306 25.81 8.78 -12.23
N PHE A 307 24.57 8.40 -11.97
CA PHE A 307 23.61 7.96 -12.98
C PHE A 307 23.22 9.17 -13.83
N THR A 308 23.42 9.08 -15.14
CA THR A 308 22.97 10.14 -16.05
C THR A 308 21.58 9.76 -16.52
N SER A 309 20.55 10.46 -16.04
CA SER A 309 19.16 10.21 -16.45
C SER A 309 19.04 10.22 -17.98
N GLY A 310 18.63 9.11 -18.58
CA GLY A 310 18.51 8.96 -20.03
C GLY A 310 19.71 8.33 -20.76
N ALA A 311 20.77 7.94 -20.04
CA ALA A 311 21.71 6.97 -20.58
C ALA A 311 21.04 5.59 -20.54
N GLU A 312 21.00 4.89 -21.69
CA GLU A 312 20.38 3.56 -21.82
C GLU A 312 21.08 2.49 -20.97
N THR A 313 22.25 2.80 -20.42
CA THR A 313 23.11 1.88 -19.67
C THR A 313 23.83 2.63 -18.53
N ALA A 314 23.69 2.16 -17.30
CA ALA A 314 24.64 2.45 -16.22
C ALA A 314 25.53 1.22 -15.99
N GLU A 315 26.82 1.44 -15.82
CA GLU A 315 27.81 0.38 -15.69
C GLU A 315 28.51 0.46 -14.33
N ALA A 316 28.44 -0.64 -13.58
CA ALA A 316 29.29 -0.87 -12.42
C ALA A 316 30.59 -1.54 -12.88
N ASN A 317 31.74 -0.86 -12.81
CA ASN A 317 33.02 -1.48 -13.16
C ASN A 317 33.60 -2.18 -11.94
N PHE A 318 33.74 -3.50 -12.04
CA PHE A 318 34.32 -4.35 -11.02
C PHE A 318 35.48 -5.15 -11.58
N PHE A 319 36.31 -5.65 -10.67
CA PHE A 319 37.39 -6.56 -10.98
C PHE A 319 37.27 -7.79 -10.08
N ALA A 320 37.43 -8.97 -10.66
CA ALA A 320 37.48 -10.22 -9.93
C ALA A 320 38.89 -10.81 -10.01
N ALA A 321 39.39 -11.37 -8.91
CA ALA A 321 40.65 -12.10 -8.89
C ALA A 321 40.55 -13.28 -7.94
N TYR A 322 41.22 -14.38 -8.29
CA TYR A 322 41.47 -15.44 -7.33
C TYR A 322 42.56 -15.00 -6.37
N THR A 323 42.44 -15.39 -5.10
CA THR A 323 43.44 -15.09 -4.06
C THR A 323 43.74 -16.30 -3.19
N ARG A 324 44.99 -16.44 -2.77
CA ARG A 324 45.42 -17.50 -1.85
C ARG A 324 44.91 -17.22 -0.44
N ILE A 325 44.18 -18.17 0.15
CA ILE A 325 43.61 -18.06 1.50
C ILE A 325 44.39 -18.90 2.53
N PRO A 326 44.47 -18.48 3.80
CA PRO A 326 45.25 -19.18 4.82
C PRO A 326 44.60 -20.50 5.26
N GLY A 327 45.41 -21.42 5.80
CA GLY A 327 44.92 -22.59 6.54
C GLY A 327 44.27 -23.72 5.72
N ALA A 328 44.10 -23.54 4.41
CA ALA A 328 43.50 -24.53 3.51
C ALA A 328 44.56 -25.27 2.67
N GLU A 329 44.31 -26.56 2.42
CA GLU A 329 45.06 -27.39 1.46
C GLU A 329 45.18 -26.61 0.14
N PHE A 330 46.41 -26.48 -0.39
CA PHE A 330 46.64 -25.77 -1.63
C PHE A 330 46.72 -26.76 -2.78
N ARG A 331 45.70 -26.74 -3.66
CA ARG A 331 45.60 -27.72 -4.74
C ARG A 331 44.96 -27.13 -5.98
N ALA A 332 45.51 -27.51 -7.14
CA ALA A 332 44.95 -27.18 -8.44
C ALA A 332 43.60 -27.88 -8.69
N GLY A 333 42.79 -27.28 -9.56
CA GLY A 333 41.50 -27.83 -9.96
C GLY A 333 40.59 -26.78 -10.59
N SER A 334 39.31 -27.11 -10.76
CA SER A 334 38.27 -26.17 -11.15
C SER A 334 37.95 -25.20 -10.01
N ALA A 335 37.70 -23.93 -10.34
CA ALA A 335 37.41 -22.88 -9.38
C ALA A 335 36.22 -22.04 -9.84
N ASN A 336 35.05 -22.30 -9.29
CA ASN A 336 33.81 -21.60 -9.59
C ASN A 336 33.20 -21.07 -8.30
N THR A 337 32.44 -19.99 -8.39
CA THR A 337 31.57 -19.50 -7.31
C THR A 337 30.50 -18.59 -7.90
N SER A 338 29.45 -18.34 -7.14
CA SER A 338 28.38 -17.41 -7.49
C SER A 338 28.25 -16.32 -6.44
N ILE A 339 27.82 -15.14 -6.85
CA ILE A 339 27.52 -14.03 -5.96
C ILE A 339 26.18 -13.46 -6.41
N ASN A 340 25.26 -13.28 -5.47
CA ASN A 340 24.00 -12.62 -5.75
C ASN A 340 24.22 -11.11 -5.66
N PHE A 341 23.63 -10.32 -6.54
CA PHE A 341 23.57 -8.87 -6.35
C PHE A 341 22.14 -8.43 -6.13
N VAL A 342 21.95 -7.44 -5.26
CA VAL A 342 20.67 -6.79 -4.99
C VAL A 342 20.79 -5.33 -5.39
N MET A 343 19.93 -4.90 -6.31
CA MET A 343 19.85 -3.52 -6.74
C MET A 343 18.69 -2.82 -6.04
N SER A 344 18.97 -1.63 -5.50
CA SER A 344 17.97 -0.76 -4.85
C SER A 344 17.96 0.61 -5.51
N TYR A 345 16.78 1.16 -5.74
CA TYR A 345 16.59 2.46 -6.39
C TYR A 345 15.61 3.29 -5.54
N LEU A 346 16.02 4.52 -5.21
CA LEU A 346 15.31 5.46 -4.31
C LEU A 346 15.17 6.84 -4.94
#